data_AF-A0A4Y2I7Z8-F1
#
_entry.id   AF-A0A4Y2I7Z8-F1
#
_cell.length_a   1.000
_cell.length_b   1.000
_cell.length_c   1.000
_cell.angle_alpha   90.00
_cell.angle_beta   90.00
_cell.angle_gamma   90.00
#
_symmetry.space_group_name_H-M   'P 1'
#
loop_
_entity.id
_entity.type
_entity.pdbx_description
1 polymer ?
#
loop_
_entity_poly.entity_id
_entity_poly.type
_entity_poly.pdbx_seq_one_letter_code
_entity_poly.pdbx_strand_id
1 'polypeptide(L)'
;MSSATTQSSSIISASYIYSLILKWTLKAKQLNDLREKSSDASVIKSELYEFKTVKDFSICLEIGKPNSNYDINIKGSEAWSFELVYAFLVSKDGAFGLKKSKQLSFLDPFRPSHVSDEEAVTIHCAVSASYGHAVSSHQPNDICKMEGQSMMHFKSMPETTLPSDYANEMIIDFIRKGVLPDLTVGKAIEIIGQTKFHNCEVLKILCLQYLRKNIKAKTLTQILRAAMDLDLPLLERICVKQIADGYYNLTENF
;
A
#
# COMPACT_ATOMS: atom_id res chain seq x y z
N MET A 1 11.19 15.11 62.95
CA MET A 1 11.55 14.89 61.54
C MET A 1 11.23 13.44 61.20
N SER A 2 10.20 13.20 60.39
CA SER A 2 9.91 11.88 59.82
C SER A 2 9.61 12.04 58.35
N SER A 3 10.34 11.27 57.56
CA SER A 3 10.52 11.36 56.12
C SER A 3 9.25 10.94 55.38
N ALA A 4 8.71 11.82 54.54
CA ALA A 4 7.69 11.44 53.57
C ALA A 4 8.38 10.71 52.40
N THR A 5 8.09 9.41 52.26
CA THR A 5 8.55 8.63 51.11
C THR A 5 7.68 9.00 49.92
N THR A 6 8.18 9.87 49.05
CA THR A 6 7.55 10.17 47.77
C THR A 6 7.71 8.97 46.84
N GLN A 7 6.68 8.11 46.76
CA GLN A 7 6.58 7.13 45.67
C GLN A 7 6.25 7.88 44.38
N SER A 8 7.28 8.11 43.57
CA SER A 8 7.15 8.49 42.16
C SER A 8 6.85 7.22 41.38
N SER A 9 5.63 7.09 40.85
CA SER A 9 5.30 6.11 39.82
C SER A 9 5.31 6.81 38.46
N SER A 10 6.38 6.61 37.68
CA SER A 10 6.39 6.96 36.27
C SER A 10 5.77 5.81 35.49
N ILE A 11 4.50 5.93 35.11
CA ILE A 11 3.90 5.06 34.09
C ILE A 11 4.47 5.50 32.74
N ILE A 12 5.54 4.83 32.31
CA ILE A 12 6.00 4.92 30.92
C ILE A 12 5.06 4.00 30.12
N SER A 13 3.99 4.56 29.58
CA SER A 13 3.21 3.87 28.55
C SER A 13 4.06 3.84 27.28
N ALA A 14 4.90 2.82 27.13
CA ALA A 14 5.56 2.52 25.87
C ALA A 14 4.51 1.84 24.97
N SER A 15 3.71 2.64 24.28
CA SER A 15 2.85 2.14 23.22
C SER A 15 3.73 1.72 22.04
N TYR A 16 3.94 0.41 21.89
CA TYR A 16 4.64 -0.14 20.73
C TYR A 16 3.69 -0.08 19.53
N ILE A 17 4.02 0.76 18.56
CA ILE A 17 3.35 0.81 17.25
C ILE A 17 4.25 0.08 16.25
N TYR A 18 3.70 -0.94 15.60
CA TYR A 18 4.33 -1.69 14.53
C TYR A 18 3.73 -1.29 13.19
N SER A 19 4.59 -1.04 12.21
CA SER A 19 4.17 -0.89 10.81
C SER A 19 4.41 -2.20 10.07
N LEU A 20 3.35 -2.74 9.47
CA LEU A 20 3.35 -4.03 8.79
C LEU A 20 3.02 -3.80 7.32
N ILE A 21 3.85 -4.35 6.44
CA ILE A 21 3.59 -4.36 5.01
C ILE A 21 3.16 -5.77 4.63
N LEU A 22 1.88 -5.92 4.33
CA LEU A 22 1.30 -7.20 3.94
C LEU A 22 1.18 -7.26 2.41
N LYS A 23 1.54 -8.43 1.87
CA LYS A 23 1.46 -8.74 0.45
C LYS A 23 0.71 -10.05 0.31
N TRP A 24 -0.34 -10.03 -0.49
CA TRP A 24 -1.16 -11.21 -0.72
C TRP A 24 -1.49 -11.31 -2.21
N THR A 25 -1.21 -12.46 -2.82
CA THR A 25 -1.46 -12.69 -4.25
C THR A 25 -2.68 -13.57 -4.43
N LEU A 26 -3.57 -13.17 -5.33
CA LEU A 26 -4.80 -13.89 -5.65
C LEU A 26 -5.11 -13.78 -7.14
N LYS A 27 -6.07 -14.57 -7.62
CA LYS A 27 -6.56 -14.45 -9.00
C LYS A 27 -7.54 -13.28 -9.11
N ALA A 28 -7.41 -12.44 -10.13
CA ALA A 28 -8.30 -11.30 -10.36
C ALA A 28 -9.78 -11.73 -10.39
N LYS A 29 -10.05 -12.94 -10.90
CA LYS A 29 -11.36 -13.59 -10.84
C LYS A 29 -12.00 -13.53 -9.45
N GLN A 30 -11.24 -13.79 -8.38
CA GLN A 30 -11.79 -13.81 -7.02
C GLN A 30 -12.34 -12.44 -6.61
N LEU A 31 -11.68 -11.35 -7.01
CA LEU A 31 -12.17 -9.98 -6.78
C LEU A 31 -13.37 -9.64 -7.65
N ASN A 32 -13.39 -10.13 -8.89
CA ASN A 32 -14.49 -9.92 -9.82
C ASN A 32 -15.76 -10.66 -9.36
N ASP A 33 -15.63 -11.93 -8.98
CA ASP A 33 -16.69 -12.76 -8.41
C ASP A 33 -17.29 -12.13 -7.15
N LEU A 34 -16.46 -11.51 -6.29
CA LEU A 34 -16.92 -10.82 -5.09
C LEU A 34 -17.87 -9.64 -5.40
N ARG A 35 -17.73 -9.03 -6.58
CA ARG A 35 -18.57 -7.92 -7.04
C ARG A 35 -19.85 -8.40 -7.71
N GLU A 36 -19.90 -9.64 -8.17
CA GLU A 36 -21.08 -10.21 -8.77
C GLU A 36 -22.18 -10.45 -7.72
N LYS A 37 -23.38 -9.94 -8.00
CA LYS A 37 -24.52 -10.11 -7.10
C LYS A 37 -24.94 -11.57 -6.97
N SER A 38 -24.70 -12.38 -8.01
CA SER A 38 -25.02 -13.81 -8.10
C SER A 38 -24.00 -14.72 -7.41
N SER A 39 -22.86 -14.19 -6.98
CA SER A 39 -21.82 -15.00 -6.34
C SER A 39 -22.11 -15.23 -4.86
N ASP A 40 -21.95 -16.49 -4.44
CA ASP A 40 -21.99 -16.91 -3.03
C ASP A 40 -20.78 -16.41 -2.23
N ALA A 41 -19.72 -15.94 -2.91
CA ALA A 41 -18.55 -15.38 -2.26
C ALA A 41 -18.90 -14.05 -1.57
N SER A 42 -18.89 -14.05 -0.24
CA SER A 42 -19.18 -12.86 0.58
C SER A 42 -17.93 -12.11 1.01
N VAL A 43 -16.81 -12.83 1.17
CA VAL A 43 -15.52 -12.31 1.66
C VAL A 43 -14.37 -13.12 1.06
N ILE A 44 -13.28 -12.44 0.68
CA ILE A 44 -11.99 -13.07 0.38
C ILE A 44 -11.06 -12.82 1.57
N LYS A 45 -10.41 -13.87 2.10
CA LYS A 45 -9.50 -13.76 3.26
C LYS A 45 -8.06 -14.00 2.85
N SER A 46 -7.14 -13.21 3.42
CA SER A 46 -5.70 -13.49 3.33
C SER A 46 -5.31 -14.71 4.16
N GLU A 47 -4.02 -15.06 4.12
CA GLU A 47 -3.43 -15.93 5.12
C GLU A 47 -3.56 -15.32 6.52
N LEU A 48 -3.53 -16.18 7.53
CA LEU A 48 -3.41 -15.75 8.93
C LEU A 48 -1.93 -15.50 9.24
N TYR A 49 -1.56 -14.24 9.49
CA TYR A 49 -0.21 -13.84 9.83
C TYR A 49 -0.01 -13.85 11.35
N GLU A 50 1.00 -14.56 11.83
CA GLU A 50 1.32 -14.69 13.25
C GLU A 50 2.81 -14.42 13.49
N PHE A 51 3.12 -13.62 14.52
CA PHE A 51 4.50 -13.32 14.93
C PHE A 51 4.81 -14.06 16.22
N LYS A 52 5.62 -15.12 16.14
CA LYS A 52 5.87 -16.01 17.29
C LYS A 52 6.53 -15.33 18.49
N THR A 53 7.27 -14.25 18.25
CA THR A 53 7.93 -13.45 19.28
C THR A 53 7.02 -12.44 19.96
N VAL A 54 5.85 -12.19 19.39
CA VAL A 54 4.90 -11.19 19.87
C VAL A 54 3.68 -11.92 20.40
N LYS A 55 3.53 -11.92 21.73
CA LYS A 55 2.46 -12.66 22.40
C LYS A 55 1.10 -12.19 21.90
N ASP A 56 0.23 -13.16 21.63
CA ASP A 56 -1.16 -12.95 21.25
C ASP A 56 -1.29 -12.05 20.00
N PHE A 57 -0.30 -12.03 19.10
CA PHE A 57 -0.37 -11.28 17.84
C PHE A 57 -0.76 -12.19 16.69
N SER A 58 -1.95 -11.94 16.14
CA SER A 58 -2.40 -12.55 14.90
C SER A 58 -3.28 -11.59 14.13
N ILE A 59 -3.18 -11.62 12.80
CA ILE A 59 -3.90 -10.70 11.91
C ILE A 59 -4.26 -11.39 10.59
N CYS A 60 -5.44 -11.09 10.07
CA CYS A 60 -5.95 -11.49 8.76
C CYS A 60 -6.59 -10.28 8.08
N LEU A 61 -6.41 -10.14 6.78
CA LEU A 61 -7.14 -9.18 5.95
C LEU A 61 -8.37 -9.85 5.33
N GLU A 62 -9.48 -9.13 5.31
CA GLU A 62 -10.73 -9.56 4.69
C GLU A 62 -11.17 -8.52 3.67
N ILE A 63 -11.52 -8.97 2.46
CA ILE A 63 -12.08 -8.12 1.40
C ILE A 63 -13.55 -8.51 1.26
N GLY A 64 -14.44 -7.61 1.66
CA GLY A 64 -15.88 -7.78 1.55
C GLY A 64 -16.45 -7.25 0.23
N LYS A 65 -17.73 -7.56 -0.03
CA LYS A 65 -18.44 -7.08 -1.21
C LYS A 65 -18.39 -5.54 -1.30
N PRO A 66 -17.98 -4.98 -2.45
CA PRO A 66 -17.87 -3.54 -2.59
C PRO A 66 -19.25 -2.88 -2.73
N ASN A 67 -19.62 -1.97 -1.81
CA ASN A 67 -20.77 -1.08 -2.02
C ASN A 67 -20.46 0.03 -3.04
N SER A 68 -19.25 0.58 -3.00
CA SER A 68 -18.73 1.55 -3.99
C SER A 68 -17.26 1.31 -4.31
N ASN A 69 -16.47 1.07 -3.26
CA ASN A 69 -15.12 0.51 -3.28
C ASN A 69 -15.10 -0.80 -2.49
N TYR A 70 -14.02 -1.57 -2.62
CA TYR A 70 -13.81 -2.74 -1.75
C TYR A 70 -13.69 -2.30 -0.30
N ASP A 71 -14.40 -3.02 0.56
CA ASP A 71 -14.28 -2.87 1.98
C ASP A 71 -13.20 -3.83 2.47
N ILE A 72 -12.03 -3.28 2.82
CA ILE A 72 -10.91 -4.07 3.32
C ILE A 72 -10.87 -3.89 4.82
N ASN A 73 -11.19 -4.97 5.51
CA ASN A 73 -11.25 -5.05 6.95
C ASN A 73 -10.06 -5.83 7.49
N ILE A 74 -9.66 -5.49 8.71
CA ILE A 74 -8.64 -6.21 9.45
C ILE A 74 -9.36 -7.00 10.54
N LYS A 75 -9.08 -8.30 10.61
CA LYS A 75 -9.36 -9.12 11.79
C LYS A 75 -8.07 -9.41 12.51
N GLY A 76 -8.10 -9.29 13.83
CA GLY A 76 -6.91 -9.21 14.64
C GLY A 76 -7.16 -9.76 16.04
N SER A 77 -6.10 -10.17 16.73
CA SER A 77 -6.19 -10.54 18.14
C SER A 77 -6.71 -9.39 19.00
N GLU A 78 -7.50 -9.72 20.03
CA GLU A 78 -8.15 -8.72 20.91
C GLU A 78 -7.18 -7.79 21.64
N ALA A 79 -5.97 -8.25 21.96
CA ALA A 79 -4.96 -7.46 22.66
C ALA A 79 -4.34 -6.33 21.81
N TRP A 80 -4.70 -6.27 20.52
CA TRP A 80 -4.09 -5.41 19.52
C TRP A 80 -5.13 -4.55 18.82
N SER A 81 -4.78 -3.30 18.56
CA SER A 81 -5.53 -2.44 17.65
C SER A 81 -4.83 -2.36 16.32
N PHE A 82 -5.62 -2.44 15.25
CA PHE A 82 -5.12 -2.44 13.88
C PHE A 82 -5.78 -1.34 13.07
N GLU A 83 -4.97 -0.62 12.31
CA GLU A 83 -5.42 0.39 11.37
C GLU A 83 -4.86 0.08 9.98
N LEU A 84 -5.74 -0.09 9.01
CA LEU A 84 -5.35 -0.19 7.61
C LEU A 84 -5.01 1.22 7.10
N VAL A 85 -3.73 1.54 6.90
CA VAL A 85 -3.28 2.86 6.44
C VAL A 85 -3.65 3.08 4.97
N TYR A 86 -3.37 2.08 4.13
CA TYR A 86 -3.80 2.06 2.74
C TYR A 86 -3.82 0.63 2.19
N ALA A 87 -4.50 0.46 1.06
CA ALA A 87 -4.49 -0.77 0.29
C ALA A 87 -4.64 -0.47 -1.21
N PHE A 88 -3.81 -1.12 -2.02
CA PHE A 88 -3.88 -1.06 -3.47
C PHE A 88 -3.55 -2.42 -4.09
N LEU A 89 -4.00 -2.62 -5.32
CA LEU A 89 -3.75 -3.78 -6.13
C LEU A 89 -2.67 -3.46 -7.15
N VAL A 90 -1.77 -4.41 -7.40
CA VAL A 90 -0.80 -4.39 -8.49
C VAL A 90 -1.15 -5.52 -9.46
N SER A 91 -1.15 -5.15 -10.74
CA SER A 91 -1.40 -6.00 -11.91
C SER A 91 -0.30 -5.73 -12.95
N LYS A 92 -0.28 -6.48 -14.05
CA LYS A 92 0.60 -6.22 -15.18
C LYS A 92 0.36 -4.84 -15.80
N ASP A 93 -0.88 -4.36 -15.73
CA ASP A 93 -1.31 -3.09 -16.35
C ASP A 93 -1.10 -1.88 -15.43
N GLY A 94 -0.70 -2.13 -14.17
CA GLY A 94 -0.38 -1.08 -13.21
C GLY A 94 -0.95 -1.31 -11.82
N ALA A 95 -1.12 -0.20 -11.09
CA ALA A 95 -1.65 -0.20 -9.73
C ALA A 95 -3.02 0.49 -9.64
N PHE A 96 -3.88 -0.04 -8.79
CA PHE A 96 -5.25 0.45 -8.58
C PHE A 96 -5.58 0.56 -7.10
N GLY A 97 -6.24 1.65 -6.70
CA GLY A 97 -6.67 1.85 -5.33
C GLY A 97 -7.77 0.85 -4.96
N LEU A 98 -7.61 0.18 -3.81
CA LEU A 98 -8.66 -0.63 -3.20
C LEU A 98 -9.33 0.11 -2.04
N LYS A 99 -8.53 0.77 -1.20
CA LYS A 99 -8.99 1.67 -0.14
C LYS A 99 -8.70 3.12 -0.49
N LYS A 100 -9.65 4.03 -0.20
CA LYS A 100 -9.40 5.47 -0.33
C LYS A 100 -8.31 5.90 0.65
N SER A 101 -7.25 6.49 0.13
CA SER A 101 -6.21 7.15 0.92
C SER A 101 -5.83 8.45 0.22
N LYS A 102 -5.59 9.52 1.00
CA LYS A 102 -5.10 10.79 0.44
C LYS A 102 -3.77 10.60 -0.28
N GLN A 103 -2.88 9.77 0.29
CA GLN A 103 -1.56 9.47 -0.24
C GLN A 103 -1.61 8.69 -1.57
N LEU A 104 -2.68 7.93 -1.82
CA LEU A 104 -2.89 7.17 -3.05
C LEU A 104 -4.02 7.75 -3.92
N SER A 105 -4.36 9.02 -3.73
CA SER A 105 -5.46 9.68 -4.46
C SER A 105 -5.24 9.76 -5.97
N PHE A 106 -4.00 9.58 -6.42
CA PHE A 106 -3.66 9.49 -7.84
C PHE A 106 -4.01 8.12 -8.45
N LEU A 107 -4.20 7.06 -7.66
CA LEU A 107 -4.56 5.76 -8.20
C LEU A 107 -6.03 5.73 -8.62
N ASP A 108 -6.29 5.15 -9.79
CA ASP A 108 -7.66 4.84 -10.19
C ASP A 108 -8.24 3.74 -9.30
N PRO A 109 -9.54 3.79 -8.99
CA PRO A 109 -10.19 2.68 -8.30
C PRO A 109 -10.15 1.43 -9.19
N PHE A 110 -9.94 0.27 -8.58
CA PHE A 110 -10.01 -1.00 -9.32
C PHE A 110 -11.40 -1.21 -9.94
N ARG A 111 -11.41 -1.68 -11.19
CA ARG A 111 -12.62 -2.12 -11.89
C ARG A 111 -12.35 -3.47 -12.53
N PRO A 112 -13.32 -4.40 -12.55
CA PRO A 112 -13.16 -5.71 -13.20
C PRO A 112 -12.66 -5.64 -14.64
N SER A 113 -13.07 -4.60 -15.39
CA SER A 113 -12.63 -4.38 -16.77
C SER A 113 -11.14 -4.05 -16.92
N HIS A 114 -10.42 -3.77 -15.84
CA HIS A 114 -8.99 -3.43 -15.90
C HIS A 114 -8.08 -4.64 -15.95
N VAL A 115 -8.54 -5.81 -15.48
CA VAL A 115 -7.67 -6.98 -15.29
C VAL A 115 -8.42 -8.25 -15.71
N SER A 116 -7.75 -9.12 -16.47
CA SER A 116 -8.31 -10.42 -16.88
C SER A 116 -8.45 -11.35 -15.69
N ASP A 117 -9.54 -12.12 -15.62
CA ASP A 117 -9.83 -13.08 -14.54
C ASP A 117 -8.66 -14.04 -14.22
N GLU A 118 -7.93 -14.47 -15.25
CA GLU A 118 -6.82 -15.42 -15.11
C GLU A 118 -5.54 -14.81 -14.54
N GLU A 119 -5.46 -13.49 -14.47
CA GLU A 119 -4.28 -12.77 -14.01
C GLU A 119 -4.07 -12.94 -12.50
N ALA A 120 -2.82 -13.19 -12.10
CA ALA A 120 -2.41 -13.11 -10.71
C ALA A 120 -2.17 -11.64 -10.36
N VAL A 121 -2.90 -11.15 -9.37
CA VAL A 121 -2.80 -9.78 -8.86
C VAL A 121 -2.28 -9.80 -7.43
N THR A 122 -1.46 -8.82 -7.08
CA THR A 122 -0.92 -8.69 -5.72
C THR A 122 -1.56 -7.52 -5.01
N ILE A 123 -2.15 -7.79 -3.85
CA ILE A 123 -2.68 -6.79 -2.93
C ILE A 123 -1.56 -6.37 -2.00
N HIS A 124 -1.33 -5.06 -1.95
CA HIS A 124 -0.36 -4.41 -1.08
C HIS A 124 -1.10 -3.58 -0.03
N CYS A 125 -0.81 -3.86 1.23
CA CYS A 125 -1.41 -3.15 2.37
C CYS A 125 -0.33 -2.69 3.34
N ALA A 126 -0.51 -1.49 3.88
CA ALA A 126 0.21 -1.04 5.08
C ALA A 126 -0.76 -1.03 6.26
N VAL A 127 -0.38 -1.70 7.33
CA VAL A 127 -1.16 -1.82 8.57
C VAL A 127 -0.33 -1.27 9.72
N SER A 128 -0.94 -0.39 10.52
CA SER A 128 -0.41 0.01 11.82
C SER A 128 -1.01 -0.88 12.89
N ALA A 129 -0.21 -1.46 13.76
CA ALA A 129 -0.64 -2.30 14.86
C ALA A 129 -0.11 -1.75 16.19
N SER A 130 -0.98 -1.53 17.17
CA SER A 130 -0.60 -1.02 18.49
C SER A 130 -1.06 -1.94 19.61
N TYR A 131 -0.16 -2.20 20.56
CA TYR A 131 -0.46 -2.99 21.75
C TYR A 131 -1.10 -2.13 22.83
N GLY A 132 -2.20 -2.58 23.44
CA GLY A 132 -2.77 -1.96 24.63
C GLY A 132 -3.57 -0.66 24.41
N HIS A 133 -3.73 -0.19 23.18
CA HIS A 133 -4.70 0.85 22.84
C HIS A 133 -5.81 0.24 22.01
N ALA A 134 -6.90 -0.22 22.61
CA ALA A 134 -8.13 -0.49 21.87
C ALA A 134 -8.64 0.85 21.28
N VAL A 135 -8.21 1.22 20.07
CA VAL A 135 -8.75 2.41 19.39
C VAL A 135 -10.12 2.04 18.84
N SER A 136 -11.13 2.66 19.43
CA SER A 136 -12.56 2.38 19.34
C SER A 136 -13.22 2.70 17.99
N SER A 137 -12.71 2.21 16.86
CA SER A 137 -13.43 2.36 15.59
C SER A 137 -13.70 1.06 14.83
N HIS A 138 -12.99 -0.02 15.13
CA HIS A 138 -13.30 -1.36 14.62
C HIS A 138 -13.43 -2.28 15.84
N GLN A 139 -14.62 -2.82 16.07
CA GLN A 139 -14.83 -3.83 17.13
C GLN A 139 -13.82 -4.97 16.90
N PRO A 140 -13.15 -5.47 17.96
CA PRO A 140 -12.36 -6.68 17.86
C PRO A 140 -13.30 -7.79 17.38
N ASN A 141 -13.13 -8.19 16.12
CA ASN A 141 -13.80 -9.36 15.59
C ASN A 141 -12.87 -10.54 15.80
N ASP A 142 -13.32 -11.48 16.61
CA ASP A 142 -12.62 -12.73 16.89
C ASP A 142 -12.09 -13.34 15.58
N ILE A 143 -10.80 -13.72 15.60
CA ILE A 143 -10.20 -14.45 14.49
C ILE A 143 -10.77 -15.86 14.51
N CYS A 144 -11.83 -16.08 13.74
CA CYS A 144 -12.31 -17.42 13.46
C CYS A 144 -11.53 -17.99 12.27
N LYS A 145 -10.52 -18.81 12.57
CA LYS A 145 -9.73 -19.54 11.56
C LYS A 145 -10.68 -20.38 10.71
N MET A 146 -10.72 -20.13 9.41
CA MET A 146 -11.52 -20.97 8.51
C MET A 146 -10.81 -22.29 8.26
N GLU A 147 -11.60 -23.35 8.08
CA GLU A 147 -11.10 -24.64 7.62
C GLU A 147 -10.39 -24.45 6.26
N GLY A 148 -9.13 -24.90 6.17
CA GLY A 148 -8.29 -24.71 4.99
C GLY A 148 -7.54 -23.36 4.89
N GLN A 149 -7.69 -22.43 5.83
CA GLN A 149 -6.90 -21.19 5.83
C GLN A 149 -5.44 -21.49 6.18
N SER A 150 -4.53 -21.11 5.28
CA SER A 150 -3.09 -21.24 5.47
C SER A 150 -2.58 -20.23 6.51
N MET A 151 -1.54 -20.63 7.23
CA MET A 151 -0.96 -19.85 8.33
C MET A 151 0.48 -19.50 8.00
N MET A 152 0.82 -18.21 8.13
CA MET A 152 2.16 -17.70 7.88
C MET A 152 2.79 -17.29 9.20
N HIS A 153 3.80 -18.06 9.63
CA HIS A 153 4.53 -17.78 10.85
C HIS A 153 5.80 -16.97 10.57
N PHE A 154 5.91 -15.82 11.22
CA PHE A 154 7.14 -15.05 11.27
C PHE A 154 7.89 -15.35 12.56
N LYS A 155 9.16 -15.75 12.44
CA LYS A 155 10.04 -16.00 13.60
C LYS A 155 10.45 -14.71 14.31
N SER A 156 10.49 -13.60 13.58
CA SER A 156 10.75 -12.25 14.04
C SER A 156 10.20 -11.28 13.00
N MET A 157 10.13 -9.98 13.30
CA MET A 157 9.89 -8.98 12.26
C MET A 157 11.02 -9.10 11.22
N PRO A 158 10.73 -9.19 9.92
CA PRO A 158 11.78 -9.29 8.91
C PRO A 158 12.66 -8.04 8.96
N GLU A 159 13.95 -8.20 9.27
CA GLU A 159 14.92 -7.14 9.04
C GLU A 159 15.21 -7.06 7.55
N THR A 160 14.59 -6.11 6.86
CA THR A 160 14.99 -5.76 5.50
C THR A 160 16.39 -5.15 5.54
N THR A 161 17.40 -5.97 5.25
CA THR A 161 18.78 -5.54 5.04
C THR A 161 18.84 -4.74 3.74
N LEU A 162 18.98 -3.43 3.86
CA LEU A 162 19.23 -2.56 2.71
C LEU A 162 20.75 -2.48 2.49
N PRO A 163 21.23 -2.28 1.24
CA PRO A 163 22.65 -2.09 0.98
C PRO A 163 23.20 -0.95 1.85
N SER A 164 24.44 -1.09 2.35
CA SER A 164 25.10 -0.09 3.20
C SER A 164 25.18 1.31 2.58
N ASP A 165 25.23 1.35 1.25
CA ASP A 165 25.45 2.58 0.47
C ASP A 165 24.11 3.25 0.10
N TYR A 166 23.00 2.75 0.66
CA TYR A 166 21.66 3.18 0.33
C TYR A 166 21.20 4.35 1.21
N ALA A 167 21.20 5.57 0.66
CA ALA A 167 21.01 6.80 1.44
C ALA A 167 19.61 7.45 1.33
N ASN A 168 18.71 6.94 0.47
CA ASN A 168 17.41 7.59 0.27
C ASN A 168 16.38 7.15 1.32
N GLU A 169 16.36 7.86 2.45
CA GLU A 169 15.48 7.60 3.60
C GLU A 169 14.00 7.45 3.24
N MET A 170 13.49 8.19 2.26
CA MET A 170 12.08 8.07 1.85
C MET A 170 11.76 6.68 1.29
N ILE A 171 12.70 6.10 0.54
CA ILE A 171 12.52 4.76 -0.02
C ILE A 171 12.72 3.70 1.07
N ILE A 172 13.63 3.93 2.02
CA ILE A 172 13.81 3.08 3.20
C ILE A 172 12.51 3.01 4.01
N ASP A 173 11.92 4.16 4.29
CA ASP A 173 10.67 4.27 5.03
C ASP A 173 9.51 3.60 4.30
N PHE A 174 9.45 3.70 2.97
CA PHE A 174 8.47 2.93 2.20
C PHE A 174 8.71 1.42 2.31
N ILE A 175 9.94 0.94 2.13
CA ILE A 175 10.27 -0.49 2.14
C ILE A 175 10.05 -1.11 3.53
N ARG A 176 10.40 -0.39 4.61
CA ARG A 176 10.37 -0.93 5.97
C ARG A 176 9.06 -0.68 6.69
N LYS A 177 8.47 0.50 6.49
CA LYS A 177 7.31 0.96 7.27
C LYS A 177 6.06 1.16 6.41
N GLY A 178 6.19 1.04 5.09
CA GLY A 178 5.10 1.34 4.17
C GLY A 178 4.77 2.83 4.13
N VAL A 179 5.64 3.72 4.61
CA VAL A 179 5.35 5.16 4.56
C VAL A 179 5.48 5.64 3.12
N LEU A 180 4.38 6.09 2.52
CA LEU A 180 4.39 6.60 1.16
C LEU A 180 5.10 7.96 1.12
N PRO A 181 6.04 8.16 0.19
CA PRO A 181 6.66 9.47 0.01
C PRO A 181 5.61 10.47 -0.47
N ASP A 182 5.74 11.72 -0.03
CA ASP A 182 4.99 12.82 -0.62
C ASP A 182 5.51 13.10 -2.04
N LEU A 183 4.81 12.51 -3.02
CA LEU A 183 5.23 12.47 -4.41
C LEU A 183 5.05 13.84 -5.09
N THR A 184 6.12 14.26 -5.75
CA THR A 184 6.12 15.31 -6.77
C THR A 184 6.63 14.70 -8.08
N VAL A 185 6.45 15.38 -9.22
CA VAL A 185 6.97 14.91 -10.51
C VAL A 185 8.48 14.67 -10.43
N GLY A 186 9.23 15.60 -9.85
CA GLY A 186 10.69 15.47 -9.67
C GLY A 186 11.07 14.27 -8.81
N LYS A 187 10.44 14.10 -7.64
CA LYS A 187 10.71 12.97 -6.74
C LYS A 187 10.36 11.63 -7.38
N ALA A 188 9.24 11.55 -8.10
CA ALA A 188 8.85 10.32 -8.79
C ALA A 188 9.88 9.92 -9.87
N ILE A 189 10.40 10.89 -10.63
CA ILE A 189 11.47 10.66 -11.61
C ILE A 189 12.75 10.18 -10.92
N GLU A 190 13.16 10.83 -9.84
CA GLU A 190 14.34 10.46 -9.06
C GLU A 190 14.26 9.01 -8.55
N ILE A 191 13.13 8.64 -7.93
CA ILE A 191 12.90 7.29 -7.40
C ILE A 191 12.96 6.24 -8.52
N ILE A 192 12.35 6.50 -9.68
CA ILE A 192 12.43 5.57 -10.81
C ILE A 192 13.88 5.42 -11.31
N GLY A 193 14.62 6.53 -11.42
CA GLY A 193 16.04 6.51 -11.77
C GLY A 193 16.89 5.70 -10.80
N GLN A 194 16.49 5.65 -9.52
CA GLN A 194 17.16 4.89 -8.47
C GLN A 194 16.69 3.41 -8.37
N THR A 195 15.75 2.96 -9.19
CA THR A 195 15.17 1.60 -9.06
C THR A 195 16.19 0.47 -9.20
N LYS A 196 17.24 0.67 -10.00
CA LYS A 196 18.34 -0.31 -10.13
C LYS A 196 19.09 -0.55 -8.81
N PHE A 197 19.06 0.41 -7.88
CA PHE A 197 19.75 0.31 -6.59
C PHE A 197 18.85 -0.29 -5.50
N HIS A 198 17.56 0.07 -5.48
CA HIS A 198 16.67 -0.32 -4.39
C HIS A 198 15.77 -1.52 -4.69
N ASN A 199 15.65 -1.91 -5.97
CA ASN A 199 14.90 -3.07 -6.44
C ASN A 199 13.45 -3.17 -5.89
N CYS A 200 12.81 -2.01 -5.65
CA CYS A 200 11.45 -1.93 -5.12
C CYS A 200 10.49 -1.64 -6.28
N GLU A 201 10.12 -2.69 -7.00
CA GLU A 201 9.29 -2.57 -8.21
C GLU A 201 7.92 -1.95 -7.91
N VAL A 202 7.37 -2.24 -6.73
CA VAL A 202 6.08 -1.67 -6.28
C VAL A 202 6.14 -0.14 -6.22
N LEU A 203 7.23 0.41 -5.67
CA LEU A 203 7.40 1.85 -5.58
C LEU A 203 7.56 2.48 -6.97
N LYS A 204 8.32 1.83 -7.86
CA LYS A 204 8.43 2.24 -9.26
C LYS A 204 7.07 2.26 -9.95
N ILE A 205 6.24 1.22 -9.77
CA ILE A 205 4.88 1.17 -10.33
C ILE A 205 4.03 2.35 -9.80
N LEU A 206 4.08 2.64 -8.50
CA LEU A 206 3.38 3.79 -7.92
C LEU A 206 3.85 5.13 -8.51
N CYS A 207 5.17 5.33 -8.66
CA CYS A 207 5.73 6.51 -9.30
C CYS A 207 5.29 6.63 -10.76
N LEU A 208 5.27 5.54 -11.53
CA LEU A 208 4.78 5.55 -12.91
C LEU A 208 3.31 5.94 -13.01
N GLN A 209 2.46 5.43 -12.11
CA GLN A 209 1.04 5.83 -12.06
C GLN A 209 0.88 7.30 -11.68
N TYR A 210 1.67 7.77 -10.71
CA TYR A 210 1.67 9.18 -10.33
C TYR A 210 2.06 10.08 -11.50
N LEU A 211 3.13 9.75 -12.23
CA LEU A 211 3.57 10.51 -13.40
C LEU A 211 2.49 10.52 -14.49
N ARG A 212 1.89 9.37 -14.81
CA ARG A 212 0.79 9.26 -15.78
C ARG A 212 -0.38 10.17 -15.45
N LYS A 213 -0.73 10.31 -14.18
CA LYS A 213 -1.83 11.17 -13.72
C LYS A 213 -1.48 12.66 -13.69
N ASN A 214 -0.19 12.97 -13.70
CA ASN A 214 0.34 14.32 -13.65
C ASN A 214 0.90 14.80 -14.99
N ILE A 215 0.61 14.13 -16.10
CA ILE A 215 0.94 14.66 -17.43
C ILE A 215 -0.05 15.79 -17.78
N LYS A 216 0.42 17.02 -17.66
CA LYS A 216 -0.30 18.28 -17.87
C LYS A 216 0.61 19.22 -18.65
N ALA A 217 0.09 20.28 -19.25
CA ALA A 217 0.89 21.23 -20.05
C ALA A 217 2.20 21.68 -19.36
N LYS A 218 2.14 22.03 -18.07
CA LYS A 218 3.32 22.48 -17.30
C LYS A 218 4.36 21.40 -16.99
N THR A 219 3.97 20.14 -16.99
CA THR A 219 4.82 19.00 -16.58
C THR A 219 5.16 18.06 -17.72
N LEU A 220 4.48 18.19 -18.86
CA LEU A 220 4.59 17.31 -20.04
C LEU A 220 6.03 17.20 -20.53
N THR A 221 6.71 18.32 -20.77
CA THR A 221 8.09 18.33 -21.25
C THR A 221 9.05 17.65 -20.28
N GLN A 222 8.88 17.89 -18.97
CA GLN A 222 9.70 17.27 -17.93
C GLN A 222 9.50 15.76 -17.88
N ILE A 223 8.24 15.31 -17.92
CA ILE A 223 7.90 13.88 -17.87
C ILE A 223 8.33 13.17 -19.14
N LEU A 224 8.16 13.79 -20.32
CA LEU A 224 8.59 13.23 -21.60
C LEU A 224 10.11 13.03 -21.62
N ARG A 225 10.89 14.04 -21.23
CA ARG A 225 12.35 13.92 -21.17
C ARG A 225 12.77 12.78 -20.24
N ALA A 226 12.20 12.73 -19.03
CA ALA A 226 12.48 11.64 -18.10
C ALA A 226 12.07 10.26 -18.63
N ALA A 227 10.95 10.17 -19.37
CA ALA A 227 10.52 8.92 -19.99
C ALA A 227 11.52 8.42 -21.04
N MET A 228 12.12 9.32 -21.82
CA MET A 228 13.18 8.97 -22.77
C MET A 228 14.48 8.58 -22.05
N ASP A 229 14.91 9.38 -21.07
CA ASP A 229 16.16 9.17 -20.34
C ASP A 229 16.16 7.86 -19.52
N LEU A 230 14.99 7.47 -18.99
CA LEU A 230 14.80 6.29 -18.16
C LEU A 230 14.25 5.07 -18.92
N ASP A 231 14.14 5.15 -20.26
CA ASP A 231 13.59 4.10 -21.13
C ASP A 231 12.20 3.59 -20.67
N LEU A 232 11.24 4.51 -20.62
CA LEU A 232 9.85 4.29 -20.18
C LEU A 232 8.89 4.44 -21.38
N PRO A 233 8.88 3.49 -22.34
CA PRO A 233 8.22 3.66 -23.64
C PRO A 233 6.71 3.87 -23.55
N LEU A 234 6.05 3.30 -22.53
CA LEU A 234 4.62 3.52 -22.31
C LEU A 234 4.33 4.97 -21.90
N LEU A 235 5.17 5.56 -21.05
CA LEU A 235 5.01 6.93 -20.59
C LEU A 235 5.34 7.92 -21.71
N GLU A 236 6.39 7.64 -22.49
CA GLU A 236 6.75 8.39 -23.69
C GLU A 236 5.60 8.46 -24.68
N ARG A 237 5.01 7.30 -25.03
CA ARG A 237 3.86 7.24 -25.96
C ARG A 237 2.66 8.06 -25.47
N ILE A 238 2.36 8.03 -24.17
CA ILE A 238 1.26 8.82 -23.61
C ILE A 238 1.56 10.32 -23.75
N CYS A 239 2.79 10.74 -23.42
CA CYS A 239 3.21 12.12 -23.58
C CYS A 239 3.10 12.57 -25.05
N VAL A 240 3.70 11.82 -25.99
CA VAL A 240 3.67 12.13 -27.43
C VAL A 240 2.24 12.21 -27.96
N LYS A 241 1.35 11.30 -27.55
CA LYS A 241 -0.06 11.37 -27.90
C LYS A 241 -0.70 12.68 -27.42
N GLN A 242 -0.41 13.11 -26.19
CA GLN A 242 -0.94 14.36 -25.67
C GLN A 242 -0.42 15.59 -26.43
N ILE A 243 0.82 15.55 -26.93
CA ILE A 243 1.37 16.57 -27.84
C ILE A 243 0.55 16.61 -29.14
N ALA A 244 0.35 15.45 -29.76
CA ALA A 244 -0.35 15.30 -31.04
C ALA A 244 -1.83 15.73 -30.94
N ASP A 245 -2.47 15.49 -29.80
CA ASP A 245 -3.85 15.89 -29.52
C ASP A 245 -4.00 17.41 -29.27
N GLY A 246 -2.94 18.20 -29.39
CA GLY A 246 -2.99 19.67 -29.38
C GLY A 246 -3.00 20.32 -28.00
N TYR A 247 -2.64 19.59 -26.94
CA TYR A 247 -2.57 20.12 -25.56
C TYR A 247 -1.46 21.17 -25.32
N TYR A 248 -0.72 21.58 -26.36
CA TYR A 248 0.25 22.68 -26.32
C TYR A 248 -0.36 24.08 -26.47
N ASN A 249 -1.64 24.19 -26.82
CA ASN A 249 -2.31 25.48 -26.86
C ASN A 249 -2.96 25.79 -25.50
N LEU A 250 -2.20 26.39 -24.58
CA LEU A 250 -2.68 27.38 -23.61
C LEU A 250 -1.51 27.94 -22.77
N THR A 251 -1.23 29.22 -23.04
CA THR A 251 -0.45 30.22 -22.27
C THR A 251 1.09 30.13 -22.30
N GLU A 252 1.67 30.40 -23.48
CA GLU A 252 2.64 31.50 -23.54
C GLU A 252 1.86 32.76 -23.94
N ASN A 253 1.39 33.52 -22.95
CA ASN A 253 1.04 34.91 -23.16
C ASN A 253 2.04 35.72 -22.32
N PHE A 254 2.74 36.59 -23.04
CA PHE A 254 3.70 37.63 -22.67
C PHE A 254 3.71 38.10 -21.20
#